data_AF-A0A6L5ZEZ7-F1
#
_entry.id   AF-A0A6L5ZEZ7-F1
#
_cell.length_a   1.000
_cell.length_b   1.000
_cell.length_c   1.000
_cell.angle_alpha   90.00
_cell.angle_beta   90.00
_cell.angle_gamma   90.00
#
_symmetry.space_group_name_H-M   'P 1'
#
loop_
_entity.id
_entity.type
_entity.pdbx_description
1 polymer ?
#
loop_
_entity_poly.entity_id
_entity_poly.type
_entity_poly.pdbx_seq_one_letter_code
_entity_poly.pdbx_strand_id
1 'polypeptide(L)'
;MAVRLDYVLKETGSNLVRNLTLTLASLLTVAIALAFVAVSFLIGTGINQSFLGLRSDVQMFVYMNPGATADQIDSVSKNLQSNPQVESVKFLDKEKTYAEFKRLFADQPDFVESINPEELPQSFRVKPTSTDADVVSAVGTEFENMTGVYRVEYA
;
A
#
# COMPACT_ATOMS: atom_id res chain seq x y z
N MET A 1 22.80 -51.22 4.03
CA MET A 1 23.42 -50.82 5.32
C MET A 1 22.50 -49.80 5.97
N ALA A 2 21.76 -50.17 7.01
CA ALA A 2 20.84 -49.23 7.67
C ALA A 2 21.62 -48.38 8.67
N VAL A 3 21.64 -47.06 8.45
CA VAL A 3 22.24 -46.12 9.41
C VAL A 3 21.35 -46.08 10.66
N ARG A 4 21.95 -46.35 11.82
CA ARG A 4 21.27 -46.24 13.12
C ARG A 4 21.08 -44.78 13.47
N LEU A 5 19.94 -44.22 13.05
CA LEU A 5 19.61 -42.80 13.20
C LEU A 5 19.62 -42.34 14.67
N ASP A 6 19.20 -43.23 15.57
CA ASP A 6 19.29 -43.11 17.03
C ASP A 6 20.73 -42.89 17.52
N TYR A 7 21.68 -43.67 16.98
CA TYR A 7 23.10 -43.53 17.31
C TYR A 7 23.68 -42.22 16.81
N VAL A 8 23.40 -41.86 15.54
CA VAL A 8 23.91 -40.61 14.94
C VAL A 8 23.38 -39.39 15.70
N LEU A 9 22.09 -39.32 16.00
CA LEU A 9 21.51 -38.21 16.75
C LEU A 9 22.08 -38.09 18.17
N LYS A 10 22.27 -39.21 18.87
CA LYS A 10 22.85 -39.24 20.22
C LYS A 10 24.31 -38.79 20.22
N GLU A 11 25.10 -39.25 19.24
CA GLU A 11 26.51 -38.91 19.12
C GLU A 11 26.71 -37.46 18.67
N THR A 12 25.89 -36.96 17.74
CA THR A 12 25.86 -35.53 17.37
C THR A 12 25.48 -34.65 18.57
N GLY A 13 24.44 -35.02 19.33
CA GLY A 13 24.06 -34.33 20.55
C GLY A 13 25.20 -34.26 21.57
N SER A 14 25.85 -35.39 21.85
CA SER A 14 27.03 -35.49 22.73
C SER A 14 28.17 -34.56 22.27
N ASN A 15 28.48 -34.51 20.98
CA ASN A 15 29.53 -33.66 20.44
C ASN A 15 29.20 -32.16 20.50
N LEU A 16 27.92 -31.78 20.37
CA LEU A 16 27.45 -30.40 20.53
C LEU A 16 27.63 -29.90 21.98
N VAL A 17 27.29 -30.72 22.99
CA VAL A 17 27.48 -30.32 24.40
C VAL A 17 28.97 -30.25 24.77
N ARG A 18 29.81 -31.13 24.21
CA ARG A 18 31.25 -31.17 24.50
C ARG A 18 32.04 -30.04 23.84
N ASN A 19 31.54 -29.47 22.72
CA ASN A 19 32.15 -28.34 22.00
C ASN A 19 31.29 -27.06 22.07
N LEU A 20 30.59 -26.89 23.21
CA LEU A 20 29.58 -25.87 23.44
C LEU A 20 29.99 -24.45 23.01
N THR A 21 31.25 -24.05 23.23
CA THR A 21 31.76 -22.71 22.88
C THR A 21 31.77 -22.45 21.37
N LEU A 22 32.30 -23.39 20.58
CA LEU A 22 32.38 -23.26 19.12
C LEU A 22 31.00 -23.42 18.48
N THR A 23 30.18 -24.34 19.00
CA THR A 23 28.78 -24.51 18.60
C THR A 23 27.95 -23.24 18.88
N LEU A 24 28.11 -22.62 20.05
CA LEU A 24 27.39 -21.39 20.38
C LEU A 24 27.83 -20.23 19.48
N ALA A 25 29.12 -20.11 19.18
CA ALA A 25 29.65 -19.07 18.28
C ALA A 25 29.11 -19.20 16.84
N SER A 26 29.03 -20.43 16.30
CA SER A 26 28.46 -20.64 14.97
C SER A 26 26.94 -20.41 14.96
N LEU A 27 26.23 -20.85 16.00
CA LEU A 27 24.79 -20.62 16.15
C LEU A 27 24.45 -19.12 16.24
N LEU A 28 25.24 -18.35 17.01
CA LEU A 28 25.05 -16.90 17.17
C LEU A 28 25.30 -16.16 15.84
N THR A 29 26.32 -16.57 15.07
CA THR A 29 26.57 -16.04 13.71
C THR A 29 25.36 -16.26 12.79
N VAL A 30 24.80 -17.47 12.77
CA VAL A 30 23.61 -17.79 11.97
C VAL A 30 22.37 -17.02 12.47
N ALA A 31 22.20 -16.90 13.79
CA ALA A 31 21.09 -16.15 14.37
C ALA A 31 21.14 -14.65 14.01
N ILE A 32 22.32 -14.02 14.01
CA ILE A 32 22.48 -12.63 13.55
C ILE A 32 22.09 -12.49 12.07
N ALA A 33 22.59 -13.39 11.21
CA ALA A 33 22.27 -13.36 9.79
C ALA A 33 20.75 -13.48 9.53
N LEU A 34 20.08 -14.41 10.22
CA LEU A 34 18.62 -14.57 10.14
C LEU A 34 17.87 -13.38 10.74
N ALA A 35 18.38 -12.74 11.80
CA ALA A 35 17.77 -11.54 12.37
C ALA A 35 17.80 -10.35 11.40
N PHE A 36 18.91 -10.14 10.67
CA PHE A 36 18.96 -9.12 9.60
C PHE A 36 17.98 -9.41 8.47
N VAL A 37 17.84 -10.68 8.05
CA VAL A 37 16.83 -11.09 7.05
C VAL A 37 15.41 -10.83 7.57
N ALA A 38 15.11 -11.17 8.83
CA ALA A 38 13.82 -10.94 9.44
C ALA A 38 13.49 -9.45 9.56
N VAL A 39 14.45 -8.60 9.96
CA VAL A 39 14.26 -7.14 10.00
C VAL A 39 14.04 -6.56 8.60
N SER A 40 14.82 -6.98 7.61
CA SER A 40 14.64 -6.56 6.20
C SER A 40 13.24 -6.94 5.68
N PHE A 41 12.79 -8.16 5.97
CA PHE A 41 11.45 -8.63 5.62
C PHE A 41 10.34 -7.84 6.33
N LEU A 42 10.50 -7.57 7.64
CA LEU A 42 9.55 -6.78 8.42
C LEU A 42 9.45 -5.32 7.96
N ILE A 43 10.54 -4.72 7.51
CA ILE A 43 10.52 -3.38 6.89
C ILE A 43 9.74 -3.44 5.57
N GLY A 44 10.02 -4.43 4.72
CA GLY A 44 9.30 -4.64 3.46
C GLY A 44 7.79 -4.84 3.63
N THR A 45 7.37 -5.64 4.62
CA THR A 45 5.93 -5.86 4.90
C THR A 45 5.29 -4.68 5.65
N GLY A 46 6.04 -4.00 6.54
CA GLY A 46 5.54 -2.86 7.31
C GLY A 46 5.16 -1.65 6.44
N ILE A 47 5.92 -1.38 5.38
CA ILE A 47 5.59 -0.36 4.37
C ILE A 47 4.27 -0.70 3.66
N ASN A 48 4.02 -1.99 3.44
CA ASN A 48 2.87 -2.50 2.67
C ASN A 48 1.53 -2.25 3.40
N GLN A 49 1.51 -2.39 4.72
CA GLN A 49 0.27 -2.35 5.53
C GLN A 49 -0.39 -0.96 5.57
N SER A 50 0.38 0.13 5.47
CA SER A 50 -0.13 1.51 5.64
C SER A 50 -0.38 2.25 4.32
N PHE A 51 0.50 2.11 3.32
CA PHE A 51 0.41 2.88 2.07
C PHE A 51 -0.17 2.09 0.89
N LEU A 52 -0.02 0.76 0.86
CA LEU A 52 -0.26 -0.05 -0.35
C LEU A 52 -1.62 -0.76 -0.40
N GLY A 53 -2.33 -0.86 0.73
CA GLY A 53 -3.71 -1.38 0.79
C GLY A 53 -4.76 -0.56 0.01
N LEU A 54 -4.38 0.57 -0.61
CA LEU A 54 -5.15 1.21 -1.68
C LEU A 54 -4.42 1.23 -3.04
N ARG A 55 -3.09 1.37 -3.09
CA ARG A 55 -2.34 1.36 -4.36
C ARG A 55 -2.40 0.02 -5.11
N SER A 56 -2.63 -1.10 -4.41
CA SER A 56 -2.70 -2.42 -5.06
C SER A 56 -4.04 -2.72 -5.75
N ASP A 57 -5.09 -1.96 -5.46
CA ASP A 57 -6.45 -2.18 -6.00
C ASP A 57 -7.00 -0.96 -6.76
N VAL A 58 -6.50 0.25 -6.50
CA VAL A 58 -6.93 1.49 -7.16
C VAL A 58 -5.95 1.81 -8.29
N GLN A 59 -6.42 1.81 -9.54
CA GLN A 59 -5.61 2.18 -10.71
C GLN A 59 -5.78 3.66 -11.12
N MET A 60 -6.78 4.36 -10.56
CA MET A 60 -7.15 5.71 -10.98
C MET A 60 -7.66 6.59 -9.83
N PHE A 61 -7.27 7.86 -9.86
CA PHE A 61 -7.70 8.93 -8.95
C PHE A 61 -8.39 10.03 -9.76
N VAL A 62 -9.70 10.21 -9.58
CA VAL A 62 -10.46 11.33 -10.17
C VAL A 62 -10.51 12.45 -9.13
N TYR A 63 -9.75 13.52 -9.34
CA TYR A 63 -9.72 14.68 -8.46
C TYR A 63 -10.83 15.66 -8.85
N MET A 64 -11.64 16.07 -7.87
CA MET A 64 -12.64 17.12 -8.03
C MET A 64 -12.03 18.50 -7.78
N ASN A 65 -12.55 19.52 -8.45
CA ASN A 65 -12.23 20.91 -8.13
C ASN A 65 -12.60 21.21 -6.66
N PRO A 66 -11.75 21.92 -5.89
CA PRO A 66 -12.04 22.24 -4.48
C PRO A 66 -13.33 23.04 -4.24
N GLY A 67 -13.81 23.74 -5.28
CA GLY A 67 -15.09 24.47 -5.31
C GLY A 67 -16.21 23.79 -6.11
N ALA A 68 -16.09 22.49 -6.42
CA ALA A 68 -17.17 21.74 -7.05
C ALA A 68 -18.42 21.68 -6.15
N THR A 69 -19.61 21.82 -6.73
CA THR A 69 -20.86 21.75 -5.96
C THR A 69 -21.18 20.32 -5.55
N ALA A 70 -22.01 20.16 -4.50
CA ALA A 70 -22.49 18.84 -4.09
C ALA A 70 -23.14 18.09 -5.27
N ASP A 71 -23.94 18.78 -6.10
CA ASP A 71 -24.59 18.19 -7.28
C ASP A 71 -23.59 17.69 -8.33
N GLN A 72 -22.46 18.38 -8.52
CA GLN A 72 -21.39 17.94 -9.43
C GLN A 72 -20.69 16.70 -8.89
N ILE A 73 -20.37 16.67 -7.60
CA ILE A 73 -19.77 15.51 -6.91
C ILE A 73 -20.71 14.30 -6.99
N ASP A 74 -22.00 14.49 -6.72
CA ASP A 74 -23.02 13.46 -6.83
C ASP A 74 -23.19 12.95 -8.26
N SER A 75 -23.09 13.84 -9.25
CA SER A 75 -23.18 13.48 -10.67
C SER A 75 -21.99 12.62 -11.11
N VAL A 76 -20.76 13.01 -10.75
CA VAL A 76 -19.55 12.21 -11.02
C VAL A 76 -19.60 10.87 -10.28
N SER A 77 -20.01 10.86 -9.01
CA SER A 77 -20.20 9.65 -8.20
C SER A 77 -21.17 8.66 -8.85
N LYS A 78 -22.34 9.13 -9.30
CA LYS A 78 -23.35 8.30 -9.99
C LYS A 78 -22.84 7.75 -11.32
N ASN A 79 -22.16 8.57 -12.14
CA ASN A 79 -21.61 8.11 -13.41
C ASN A 79 -20.54 7.03 -13.18
N LEU A 80 -19.60 7.26 -12.26
CA LEU A 80 -18.58 6.28 -11.86
C LEU A 80 -19.18 4.96 -11.37
N GLN A 81 -20.23 5.00 -10.54
CA GLN A 81 -20.91 3.79 -10.05
C GLN A 81 -21.76 3.07 -11.11
N SER A 82 -22.19 3.78 -12.16
CA SER A 82 -22.98 3.22 -13.26
C SER A 82 -22.13 2.69 -14.42
N ASN A 83 -20.84 3.02 -14.48
CA ASN A 83 -19.97 2.65 -15.58
C ASN A 83 -19.56 1.15 -15.46
N PRO A 84 -19.84 0.29 -16.45
CA PRO A 84 -19.54 -1.15 -16.39
C PRO A 84 -18.03 -1.46 -16.38
N GLN A 85 -17.18 -0.49 -16.71
CA GLN A 85 -15.72 -0.61 -16.67
C GLN A 85 -15.13 -0.25 -15.30
N VAL A 86 -15.99 0.05 -14.30
CA VAL A 86 -15.61 0.33 -12.91
C VAL A 86 -16.11 -0.80 -11.99
N GLU A 87 -15.19 -1.45 -11.28
CA GLU A 87 -15.48 -2.50 -10.30
C GLU A 87 -15.86 -1.89 -8.94
N SER A 88 -15.15 -0.84 -8.50
CA SER A 88 -15.48 -0.14 -7.26
C SER A 88 -15.02 1.31 -7.23
N VAL A 89 -15.71 2.12 -6.41
CA VAL A 89 -15.46 3.56 -6.24
C VAL A 89 -15.41 3.86 -4.74
N LYS A 90 -14.34 4.52 -4.30
CA LYS A 90 -14.22 5.02 -2.92
C LYS A 90 -14.03 6.54 -2.91
N PHE A 91 -15.04 7.24 -2.43
CA PHE A 91 -14.97 8.69 -2.24
C PHE A 91 -14.12 9.08 -1.03
N LEU A 92 -13.28 10.09 -1.20
CA LEU A 92 -12.45 10.71 -0.18
C LEU A 92 -12.83 12.20 -0.09
N ASP A 93 -13.53 12.54 0.99
CA ASP A 93 -13.86 13.91 1.38
C ASP A 93 -12.64 14.70 1.90
N LYS A 94 -12.80 16.01 2.10
CA LYS A 94 -11.71 16.91 2.51
C LYS A 94 -11.07 16.49 3.84
N GLU A 95 -11.88 16.06 4.81
CA GLU A 95 -11.39 15.62 6.13
C GLU A 95 -10.54 14.36 6.04
N LYS A 96 -11.00 13.34 5.29
CA LYS A 96 -10.24 12.11 5.06
C LYS A 96 -9.02 12.35 4.19
N THR A 97 -9.08 13.25 3.20
CA THR A 97 -7.91 13.66 2.41
C THR A 97 -6.87 14.35 3.28
N TYR A 98 -7.27 15.24 4.20
CA TYR A 98 -6.36 15.87 5.15
C TYR A 98 -5.80 14.89 6.20
N ALA A 99 -6.63 13.97 6.71
CA ALA A 99 -6.17 12.92 7.62
C ALA A 99 -5.15 11.98 6.95
N GLU A 100 -5.39 11.62 5.69
CA GLU A 100 -4.44 10.87 4.87
C GLU A 100 -3.17 11.69 4.63
N PHE A 101 -3.27 12.95 4.20
CA PHE A 101 -2.13 13.85 3.98
C PHE A 101 -1.21 13.94 5.21
N LYS A 102 -1.78 14.17 6.41
CA LYS A 102 -1.04 14.14 7.69
C LYS A 102 -0.34 12.82 7.96
N ARG A 103 -0.91 11.69 7.51
CA ARG A 103 -0.33 10.35 7.65
C ARG A 103 0.78 10.08 6.62
N LEU A 104 0.65 10.61 5.41
CA LEU A 104 1.65 10.48 4.35
C LEU A 104 2.90 11.33 4.62
N PHE A 105 2.73 12.52 5.21
CA PHE A 105 3.78 13.48 5.51
C PHE A 105 4.07 13.62 7.01
N ALA A 106 3.84 12.56 7.79
CA ALA A 106 4.06 12.56 9.24
C ALA A 106 5.51 12.88 9.64
N ASP A 107 6.48 12.56 8.77
CA ASP A 107 7.90 12.88 8.95
C ASP A 107 8.26 14.34 8.60
N GLN A 108 7.29 15.14 8.12
CA GLN A 108 7.48 16.53 7.66
C GLN A 108 6.37 17.47 8.21
N PRO A 109 6.33 17.70 9.54
CA PRO A 109 5.27 18.50 10.17
C PRO A 109 5.18 19.93 9.62
N ASP A 110 6.31 20.58 9.35
CA ASP A 110 6.35 21.95 8.79
C ASP A 110 5.63 22.03 7.42
N PHE A 111 5.73 20.98 6.61
CA PHE A 111 5.01 20.91 5.32
C PHE A 111 3.52 20.68 5.53
N VAL A 112 3.15 19.83 6.50
CA VAL A 112 1.75 19.58 6.88
C VAL A 112 1.06 20.86 7.35
N GLU A 113 1.71 21.65 8.21
CA GLU A 113 1.16 22.91 8.74
C GLU A 113 1.09 24.03 7.68
N SER A 114 1.89 23.94 6.61
CA SER A 114 1.88 24.92 5.51
C SER A 114 0.68 24.82 4.56
N ILE A 115 -0.07 23.70 4.59
CA ILE A 115 -1.19 23.43 3.67
C ILE A 115 -2.53 23.66 4.36
N ASN A 116 -3.37 24.51 3.75
CA ASN A 116 -4.74 24.71 4.19
C ASN A 116 -5.62 23.50 3.79
N PRO A 117 -6.34 22.84 4.72
CA PRO A 117 -7.23 21.72 4.39
C PRO A 117 -8.31 22.03 3.35
N GLU A 118 -8.69 23.29 3.16
CA GLU A 118 -9.68 23.68 2.16
C GLU A 118 -9.17 23.60 0.71
N GLU A 119 -7.86 23.71 0.51
CA GLU A 119 -7.17 23.62 -0.79
C GLU A 119 -7.00 22.17 -1.26
N LEU A 120 -7.14 21.20 -0.36
CA LEU A 120 -7.03 19.78 -0.70
C LEU A 120 -8.24 19.33 -1.53
N PRO A 121 -8.05 18.84 -2.77
CA PRO A 121 -9.14 18.38 -3.60
C PRO A 121 -9.77 17.10 -3.04
N GLN A 122 -11.09 17.00 -3.14
CA GLN A 122 -11.80 15.75 -2.90
C GLN A 122 -11.50 14.80 -4.07
N SER A 123 -11.46 13.49 -3.80
CA SER A 123 -11.08 12.52 -4.84
C SER A 123 -11.94 11.26 -4.80
N PHE A 124 -12.21 10.71 -5.98
CA PHE A 124 -12.70 9.35 -6.12
C PHE A 124 -11.52 8.43 -6.43
N ARG A 125 -11.27 7.47 -5.55
CA ARG A 125 -10.30 6.38 -5.75
C ARG A 125 -11.05 5.25 -6.46
N VAL A 126 -10.74 5.01 -7.75
CA VAL A 126 -11.49 4.16 -8.68
C VAL A 126 -10.70 2.88 -9.01
N LYS A 127 -11.36 1.73 -8.91
CA LYS A 127 -10.87 0.44 -9.40
C LYS A 127 -11.57 0.08 -10.70
N PRO A 128 -10.88 0.08 -11.84
CA PRO A 128 -11.42 -0.41 -13.11
C PRO A 128 -11.58 -1.93 -13.11
N THR A 129 -12.57 -2.44 -13.84
CA THR A 129 -12.83 -3.88 -14.06
C THR A 129 -11.75 -4.55 -14.93
N SER A 130 -10.93 -3.77 -15.64
CA SER A 130 -9.83 -4.23 -16.49
C SER A 130 -8.48 -3.73 -15.97
N THR A 131 -7.41 -4.47 -16.23
CA THR A 131 -6.01 -4.05 -16.04
C THR A 131 -5.37 -3.56 -17.34
N ASP A 132 -6.14 -3.45 -18.42
CA ASP A 132 -5.68 -2.95 -19.71
C ASP A 132 -5.54 -1.42 -19.68
N ALA A 133 -4.32 -0.92 -19.90
CA ALA A 133 -3.99 0.51 -19.83
C ALA A 133 -4.78 1.35 -20.83
N ASP A 134 -5.09 0.83 -22.03
CA ASP A 134 -5.86 1.58 -23.03
C ASP A 134 -7.32 1.74 -22.59
N VAL A 135 -7.89 0.71 -21.96
CA VAL A 135 -9.23 0.73 -21.39
C VAL A 135 -9.30 1.71 -20.21
N VAL A 136 -8.32 1.65 -19.29
CA VAL A 136 -8.26 2.55 -18.13
C VAL A 136 -8.07 4.00 -18.57
N SER A 137 -7.24 4.26 -19.58
CA SER A 137 -7.01 5.60 -20.14
C SER A 137 -8.25 6.18 -20.83
N ALA A 138 -8.99 5.36 -21.58
CA ALA A 138 -10.24 5.77 -22.22
C ALA A 138 -11.30 6.19 -21.18
N VAL A 139 -11.48 5.38 -20.13
CA VAL A 139 -12.37 5.68 -19.00
C VAL A 139 -11.94 6.96 -18.28
N GLY A 140 -10.64 7.14 -18.02
CA GLY A 140 -10.13 8.35 -17.38
C GLY A 140 -10.36 9.61 -18.21
N THR A 141 -10.19 9.52 -19.53
CA THR A 141 -10.45 10.63 -20.46
C THR A 141 -11.94 11.02 -20.49
N GLU A 142 -12.86 10.05 -20.40
CA GLU A 142 -14.30 10.32 -20.28
C GLU A 142 -14.60 11.13 -19.01
N PHE A 143 -14.06 10.70 -17.87
CA PHE A 143 -14.27 11.37 -16.57
C PHE A 143 -13.56 12.73 -16.47
N GLU A 144 -12.39 12.92 -17.08
CA GLU A 144 -11.67 14.20 -17.08
C GLU A 144 -12.45 15.33 -17.75
N ASN A 145 -13.31 14.99 -18.74
CA ASN A 145 -14.17 15.95 -19.42
C ASN A 145 -15.47 16.30 -18.64
N MET A 146 -15.72 15.70 -17.46
CA MET A 146 -16.92 15.99 -16.68
C MET A 146 -16.83 17.29 -15.87
N THR A 147 -17.91 18.07 -15.89
CA THR A 147 -18.03 19.32 -15.12
C THR A 147 -17.80 19.08 -13.62
N GLY A 148 -16.79 19.72 -13.06
CA GLY A 148 -16.40 19.63 -11.65
C GLY A 148 -15.17 18.77 -11.41
N VAL A 149 -14.74 17.94 -12.37
CA VAL A 149 -13.43 17.25 -12.32
C VAL A 149 -12.31 18.26 -12.59
N TYR A 150 -11.20 18.10 -11.88
CA TYR A 150 -9.98 18.91 -12.01
C TYR A 150 -8.90 18.19 -12.83
N ARG A 151 -8.71 16.89 -12.55
CA ARG A 151 -7.76 16.00 -13.23
C ARG A 151 -8.08 14.55 -12.94
N VAL A 152 -7.73 13.65 -13.86
CA VAL A 152 -7.57 12.22 -13.57
C VAL A 152 -6.09 11.84 -13.52
N GLU A 153 -5.64 11.19 -12.44
CA GLU A 153 -4.29 10.63 -12.34
C GLU A 153 -4.33 9.10 -12.21
N TYR A 154 -3.33 8.44 -12.78
CA TYR A 154 -3.20 6.98 -12.83
C TYR A 154 -2.16 6.51 -11.79
N ALA A 155 -2.38 5.33 -11.20
CA ALA A 155 -1.65 4.85 -10.01
C ALA A 155 -0.31 4.16 -10.29
#